data_AF-A0A9D4QWQ6-F1
#
_entry.id   AF-A0A9D4QWQ6-F1
#
_cell.length_a   1.000
_cell.length_b   1.000
_cell.length_c   1.000
_cell.angle_alpha   90.00
_cell.angle_beta   90.00
_cell.angle_gamma   90.00
#
_symmetry.space_group_name_H-M   'P 1'
#
loop_
_entity.id
_entity.type
_entity.pdbx_description
1 polymer ?
#
loop_
_entity_poly.entity_id
_entity_poly.type
_entity_poly.pdbx_seq_one_letter_code
_entity_poly.pdbx_strand_id
1 'polypeptide(L)'
;MAVLFNNAPKVAVIHLGGNDLKVPLKDLLDIMCAEIRYLRDAWPETILIWTDILDLGSWDLQDRRKMRRVNRFGRVEVSSTGKSDYWLPDISADEQGFFRPDGVHLNTLGLHFYLDGLTEFVKRNLLQGM
;
A
#
# COMPACT_ATOMS: atom_id res chain seq x y z
N MET A 1 -22.59 -3.73 -9.71
CA MET A 1 -21.56 -3.82 -10.77
C MET A 1 -21.07 -5.26 -10.83
N ALA A 2 -20.85 -5.80 -12.03
CA ALA A 2 -20.40 -7.18 -12.19
C ALA A 2 -18.92 -7.30 -11.79
N VAL A 3 -18.62 -8.27 -10.92
CA VAL A 3 -17.24 -8.58 -10.53
C VAL A 3 -16.53 -9.18 -11.76
N LEU A 4 -15.52 -8.47 -12.29
CA LEU A 4 -14.77 -8.84 -13.50
C LEU A 4 -13.75 -9.97 -13.29
N PHE A 5 -13.63 -10.52 -12.09
CA PHE A 5 -12.59 -11.48 -11.73
C PHE A 5 -13.20 -12.87 -11.53
N ASN A 6 -13.01 -13.74 -12.52
CA ASN A 6 -13.52 -15.12 -12.48
C ASN A 6 -12.91 -15.98 -11.35
N ASN A 7 -11.81 -15.54 -10.72
CA ASN A 7 -11.22 -16.16 -9.53
C ASN A 7 -10.67 -15.07 -8.60
N ALA A 8 -11.07 -15.10 -7.32
CA ALA A 8 -10.50 -14.23 -6.30
C ALA A 8 -9.05 -14.64 -5.99
N PRO A 9 -8.11 -13.69 -5.86
CA PRO A 9 -6.75 -14.02 -5.44
C PRO A 9 -6.74 -14.44 -3.97
N LYS A 10 -5.78 -15.28 -3.54
CA LYS A 10 -5.62 -15.58 -2.10
C LYS A 10 -5.17 -14.35 -1.31
N VAL A 11 -4.32 -13.53 -1.93
CA VAL A 11 -3.75 -12.30 -1.37
C VAL A 11 -3.82 -11.21 -2.42
N ALA A 12 -4.23 -10.01 -2.04
CA ALA A 12 -4.14 -8.82 -2.87
C ALA A 12 -3.32 -7.75 -2.13
N VAL A 13 -2.26 -7.26 -2.76
CA VAL A 13 -1.40 -6.20 -2.23
C VAL A 13 -1.90 -4.86 -2.75
N ILE A 14 -2.16 -3.93 -1.85
CA ILE A 14 -2.64 -2.57 -2.15
C ILE A 14 -1.48 -1.60 -1.92
N HIS A 15 -0.98 -1.01 -3.01
CA HIS A 15 0.08 0.00 -3.02
C HIS A 15 -0.39 1.20 -3.84
N LEU A 16 -0.95 2.22 -3.20
CA LEU A 16 -1.55 3.37 -3.90
C LEU A 16 -1.54 4.64 -3.04
N GLY A 17 -1.86 5.78 -3.68
CA GLY A 17 -2.14 7.06 -3.01
C GLY A 17 -0.96 8.04 -2.95
N GLY A 18 0.27 7.60 -3.20
CA GLY A 18 1.46 8.47 -3.16
C GLY A 18 1.42 9.61 -4.19
N ASN A 19 0.94 9.33 -5.41
CA ASN A 19 0.79 10.34 -6.47
C ASN A 19 -0.39 11.30 -6.22
N ASP A 20 -1.38 10.85 -5.45
CA ASP A 20 -2.64 11.55 -5.21
C ASP A 20 -2.57 12.48 -3.99
N LEU A 21 -1.41 12.61 -3.34
CA LEU A 21 -1.21 13.55 -2.23
C LEU A 21 -1.42 15.02 -2.62
N LYS A 22 -1.56 15.34 -3.91
CA LYS A 22 -1.95 16.68 -4.40
C LYS A 22 -3.46 16.93 -4.28
N VAL A 23 -4.29 15.88 -4.30
CA VAL A 23 -5.77 15.94 -4.23
C VAL A 23 -6.23 16.17 -2.78
N PRO A 24 -7.30 16.93 -2.46
CA PRO A 24 -7.74 17.11 -1.08
C PRO A 24 -7.83 15.79 -0.29
N LEU A 25 -7.30 15.77 0.93
CA LEU A 25 -7.14 14.53 1.69
C LEU A 25 -8.48 13.81 1.87
N LYS A 26 -9.55 14.55 2.16
CA LYS A 26 -10.88 13.95 2.36
C LYS A 26 -11.32 13.16 1.13
N ASP A 27 -11.22 13.76 -0.05
CA ASP A 27 -11.65 13.15 -1.31
C ASP A 27 -10.84 11.89 -1.60
N LEU A 28 -9.52 11.93 -1.35
CA LEU A 28 -8.66 10.75 -1.46
C LEU A 28 -9.10 9.62 -0.51
N LEU A 29 -9.37 9.92 0.76
CA LEU A 29 -9.81 8.91 1.73
C LEU A 29 -11.20 8.34 1.38
N ASP A 30 -12.12 9.18 0.90
CA ASP A 30 -13.46 8.76 0.49
C ASP A 30 -13.40 7.78 -0.71
N ILE A 31 -12.55 8.08 -1.70
CA ILE A 31 -12.31 7.19 -2.85
C ILE A 31 -11.66 5.88 -2.38
N MET A 32 -10.60 5.95 -1.57
CA MET A 32 -9.93 4.76 -1.04
C MET A 32 -10.88 3.86 -0.25
N CYS A 33 -11.76 4.45 0.57
CA CYS A 33 -12.77 3.71 1.33
C CYS A 33 -13.70 2.93 0.39
N ALA A 34 -14.24 3.60 -0.63
CA ALA A 34 -15.14 2.98 -1.58
C ALA A 34 -14.47 1.81 -2.33
N GLU A 35 -13.24 2.00 -2.81
CA GLU A 35 -12.49 0.99 -3.55
C GLU A 35 -12.10 -0.20 -2.66
N ILE A 36 -11.62 0.02 -1.44
CA ILE A 36 -11.27 -1.07 -0.51
C ILE A 36 -12.51 -1.91 -0.17
N ARG A 37 -13.66 -1.28 0.06
CA ARG A 37 -14.93 -1.98 0.32
C ARG A 37 -15.40 -2.75 -0.90
N TYR A 38 -15.30 -2.16 -2.08
CA TYR A 38 -15.61 -2.85 -3.33
C TYR A 38 -14.75 -4.11 -3.51
N LEU A 39 -13.44 -4.03 -3.25
CA LEU A 39 -12.55 -5.19 -3.30
C LEU A 39 -12.92 -6.26 -2.27
N ARG A 40 -13.32 -5.86 -1.05
CA ARG A 40 -13.80 -6.80 -0.03
C ARG A 40 -15.08 -7.50 -0.46
N ASP A 41 -16.05 -6.76 -0.99
CA ASP A 41 -17.33 -7.32 -1.43
C ASP A 41 -17.12 -8.27 -2.61
N ALA A 42 -16.21 -7.93 -3.53
CA ALA A 42 -15.83 -8.77 -4.65
C ALA A 42 -15.06 -10.02 -4.21
N TRP A 43 -14.21 -9.90 -3.19
CA TRP A 43 -13.32 -10.97 -2.73
C TRP A 43 -13.33 -11.14 -1.20
N PRO A 44 -14.42 -11.70 -0.62
CA PRO A 44 -14.58 -11.79 0.83
C PRO A 44 -13.46 -12.56 1.54
N GLU A 45 -12.91 -13.60 0.89
CA GLU A 45 -11.90 -14.48 1.46
C GLU A 45 -10.45 -14.06 1.18
N THR A 46 -10.24 -13.05 0.33
CA THR A 46 -8.89 -12.56 0.03
C THR A 46 -8.28 -11.84 1.23
N ILE A 47 -7.01 -12.11 1.48
CA ILE A 47 -6.22 -11.33 2.43
C ILE A 47 -5.80 -10.03 1.73
N LEU A 48 -6.33 -8.89 2.19
CA LEU A 48 -5.94 -7.57 1.70
C LEU A 48 -4.72 -7.09 2.47
N ILE A 49 -3.60 -6.84 1.78
CA ILE A 49 -2.38 -6.33 2.39
C ILE A 49 -2.23 -4.86 2.01
N TRP A 50 -2.33 -3.96 2.97
CA TRP A 50 -1.97 -2.55 2.75
C TRP A 50 -0.45 -2.39 2.81
N THR A 51 0.14 -1.78 1.80
CA THR A 51 1.56 -1.39 1.86
C THR A 51 1.65 0.11 2.07
N ASP A 52 2.45 0.49 3.06
CA ASP A 52 2.68 1.90 3.31
C ASP A 52 3.37 2.57 2.13
N ILE A 53 2.88 3.78 1.81
CA ILE A 53 3.54 4.69 0.89
C ILE A 53 4.90 5.06 1.49
N LEU A 54 5.96 4.93 0.68
CA LEU A 54 7.31 5.34 1.04
C LEU A 54 7.39 6.85 1.24
N ASP A 55 8.21 7.26 2.22
CA ASP A 55 8.56 8.66 2.36
C ASP A 55 9.55 9.06 1.26
N LEU A 56 9.26 10.14 0.54
CA LEU A 56 10.12 10.63 -0.54
C LEU A 56 10.96 11.82 -0.05
N GLY A 57 12.24 11.83 -0.41
CA GLY A 57 13.16 12.91 -0.02
C GLY A 57 12.70 14.29 -0.48
N SER A 58 11.98 14.35 -1.60
CA SER A 58 11.44 15.57 -2.20
C SER A 58 10.19 16.13 -1.51
N TRP A 59 9.56 15.37 -0.60
CA TRP A 59 8.33 15.78 0.06
C TRP A 59 8.55 16.71 1.23
N ASP A 60 7.74 17.77 1.29
CA ASP A 60 7.72 18.70 2.39
C ASP A 60 7.00 18.12 3.63
N LEU A 61 6.94 18.92 4.70
CA LEU A 61 6.30 18.50 5.94
C LEU A 61 4.79 18.25 5.78
N GLN A 62 4.12 18.97 4.88
CA GLN A 62 2.69 18.82 4.63
C GLN A 62 2.40 17.53 3.87
N ASP A 63 3.17 17.23 2.83
CA ASP A 63 3.10 15.98 2.07
C ASP A 63 3.35 14.78 3.00
N ARG A 64 4.39 14.82 3.83
CA ARG A 64 4.69 13.77 4.82
C ARG A 64 3.57 13.57 5.84
N ARG A 65 2.99 14.65 6.35
CA ARG A 65 1.83 14.57 7.27
C ARG A 65 0.63 13.92 6.59
N LYS A 66 0.40 14.25 5.32
CA LYS A 66 -0.71 13.71 4.54
C LYS A 66 -0.50 12.23 4.22
N MET A 67 0.69 11.84 3.76
CA MET A 67 1.09 10.45 3.57
C MET A 67 0.84 9.63 4.84
N ARG A 68 1.30 10.11 6.01
CA ARG A 68 1.10 9.39 7.29
C ARG A 68 -0.38 9.16 7.61
N ARG A 69 -1.24 10.13 7.27
CA ARG A 69 -2.71 10.00 7.44
C ARG A 69 -3.29 9.00 6.44
N VAL A 70 -2.83 9.00 5.19
CA VAL A 70 -3.24 8.03 4.16
C VAL A 70 -2.82 6.62 4.58
N ASN A 71 -1.57 6.40 4.97
CA ASN A 71 -1.10 5.10 5.46
C ASN A 71 -1.90 4.63 6.68
N ARG A 72 -2.10 5.50 7.68
CA ARG A 72 -2.91 5.16 8.85
C ARG A 72 -4.34 4.78 8.46
N PHE A 73 -4.95 5.52 7.54
CA PHE A 73 -6.29 5.24 7.06
C PHE A 73 -6.35 3.90 6.32
N GLY A 74 -5.45 3.66 5.36
CA GLY A 74 -5.41 2.42 4.58
C GLY A 74 -5.30 1.18 5.47
N ARG A 75 -4.39 1.20 6.45
CA ARG A 75 -4.24 0.12 7.45
C ARG A 75 -5.53 -0.14 8.23
N VAL A 76 -6.20 0.93 8.67
CA VAL A 76 -7.46 0.83 9.43
C VAL A 76 -8.59 0.30 8.55
N GLU A 77 -8.72 0.80 7.32
CA GLU A 77 -9.81 0.41 6.44
C GLU A 77 -9.68 -1.07 6.03
N VAL A 78 -8.49 -1.53 5.61
CA VAL A 78 -8.31 -2.96 5.27
C VAL A 78 -8.56 -3.87 6.47
N SER A 79 -8.14 -3.48 7.69
CA SER A 79 -8.36 -4.27 8.91
C SER A 79 -9.79 -4.28 9.41
N SER A 80 -10.55 -3.22 9.13
CA SER A 80 -11.96 -3.16 9.48
C SER A 80 -12.87 -3.98 8.57
N THR A 81 -12.40 -4.40 7.39
CA THR A 81 -13.24 -5.01 6.35
C THR A 81 -13.10 -6.54 6.26
N GLY A 82 -12.10 -7.17 6.90
CA GLY A 82 -11.96 -8.62 6.92
C GLY A 82 -10.53 -9.11 7.10
N LYS A 83 -10.20 -10.26 6.51
CA LYS A 83 -8.82 -10.81 6.53
C LYS A 83 -7.86 -9.81 5.89
N SER A 84 -6.88 -9.35 6.66
CA SER A 84 -5.96 -8.33 6.20
C SER A 84 -4.66 -8.35 6.97
N ASP A 85 -3.64 -7.72 6.41
CA ASP A 85 -2.43 -7.34 7.12
C ASP A 85 -1.92 -6.00 6.56
N TYR A 86 -0.85 -5.45 7.13
CA TYR A 86 -0.18 -4.30 6.56
C TYR A 86 1.33 -4.43 6.65
N TRP A 87 2.01 -3.93 5.62
CA TRP A 87 3.45 -3.96 5.52
C TRP A 87 4.04 -2.55 5.51
N LEU A 88 5.07 -2.36 6.33
CA LEU A 88 5.89 -1.16 6.37
C LEU A 88 7.19 -1.48 5.64
N PRO A 89 7.43 -0.89 4.46
CA PRO A 89 8.71 -1.03 3.80
C PRO A 89 9.82 -0.43 4.67
N ASP A 90 10.96 -1.12 4.75
CA ASP A 90 12.14 -0.68 5.50
C ASP A 90 13.08 0.14 4.60
N ILE A 91 12.54 1.19 3.97
CA ILE A 91 13.29 2.15 3.15
C ILE A 91 12.92 3.54 3.61
N SER A 92 13.93 4.31 4.01
CA SER A 92 13.80 5.71 4.41
C SER A 92 14.20 6.66 3.28
N ALA A 93 13.64 7.87 3.29
CA ALA A 93 13.97 8.93 2.33
C ALA A 93 15.46 9.35 2.37
N ASP A 94 16.12 9.06 3.49
CA ASP A 94 17.47 9.42 3.86
C ASP A 94 18.50 8.52 3.14
N GLU A 95 18.07 7.32 2.75
CA GLU A 95 18.88 6.29 2.10
C GLU A 95 18.94 6.52 0.59
N GLN A 96 19.60 7.61 0.18
CA GLN A 96 19.71 8.00 -1.23
C GLN A 96 20.24 6.88 -2.16
N GLY A 97 20.99 5.92 -1.61
CA GLY A 97 21.47 4.74 -2.33
C GLY A 97 20.37 3.81 -2.86
N PHE A 98 19.13 3.94 -2.41
CA PHE A 98 17.98 3.16 -2.90
C PHE A 98 17.13 3.90 -3.94
N PHE A 99 17.34 5.20 -4.14
CA PHE A 99 16.55 6.00 -5.05
C PHE A 99 17.28 6.29 -6.36
N ARG A 100 16.50 6.62 -7.39
CA ARG A 100 17.00 7.22 -8.63
C ARG A 100 17.36 8.69 -8.39
N PRO A 101 18.09 9.33 -9.32
CA PRO A 101 18.41 10.76 -9.21
C PRO A 101 17.20 11.69 -9.11
N ASP A 102 16.00 11.24 -9.47
CA ASP A 102 14.75 12.01 -9.30
C ASP A 102 14.26 12.08 -7.85
N GLY A 103 14.84 11.29 -6.93
CA GLY A 103 14.46 11.27 -5.51
C GLY A 103 13.03 10.75 -5.25
N VAL A 104 12.40 10.12 -6.23
CA VAL A 104 11.01 9.63 -6.18
C VAL A 104 10.96 8.12 -6.41
N HIS A 105 11.64 7.63 -7.44
CA HIS A 105 11.58 6.24 -7.81
C HIS A 105 12.72 5.45 -7.19
N LEU A 106 12.47 4.19 -6.84
CA LEU A 106 13.53 3.27 -6.45
C LEU A 106 14.44 2.97 -7.67
N ASN A 107 15.75 2.90 -7.41
CA ASN A 107 16.69 2.33 -8.37
C ASN A 107 16.65 0.80 -8.31
N THR A 108 17.48 0.11 -9.09
CA THR A 108 17.48 -1.36 -9.15
C THR A 108 17.72 -2.01 -7.78
N LEU A 109 18.66 -1.47 -6.99
CA LEU A 109 18.98 -1.98 -5.66
C LEU A 109 17.81 -1.79 -4.69
N GLY A 110 17.25 -0.57 -4.64
CA GLY A 110 16.10 -0.26 -3.80
C GLY A 110 14.87 -1.09 -4.16
N LEU A 111 14.63 -1.31 -5.47
CA LEU A 111 13.53 -2.14 -5.94
C LEU A 111 13.70 -3.60 -5.53
N HIS A 112 14.91 -4.16 -5.64
CA HIS A 112 15.16 -5.53 -5.18
C HIS A 112 14.93 -5.66 -3.68
N PHE A 113 15.49 -4.75 -2.88
CA PHE A 113 15.29 -4.72 -1.43
C PHE A 113 13.80 -4.64 -1.05
N TYR A 114 13.05 -3.76 -1.72
CA TYR A 114 11.61 -3.61 -1.53
C TYR A 114 10.85 -4.90 -1.87
N LEU A 115 11.12 -5.49 -3.05
CA LEU A 115 10.41 -6.67 -3.52
C LEU A 115 10.74 -7.92 -2.72
N ASP A 116 11.98 -8.06 -2.25
CA ASP A 116 12.38 -9.17 -1.38
C ASP A 116 11.64 -9.11 -0.04
N GLY A 117 11.60 -7.92 0.59
CA GLY A 117 10.84 -7.70 1.83
C GLY A 117 9.34 -7.97 1.66
N LEU A 118 8.74 -7.45 0.59
CA LEU A 118 7.33 -7.69 0.28
C LEU A 118 7.05 -9.17 0.01
N THR A 119 7.93 -9.85 -0.71
CA THR A 119 7.78 -11.28 -1.03
C THR A 119 7.76 -12.12 0.23
N GLU A 120 8.71 -11.89 1.15
CA GLU A 120 8.75 -12.60 2.43
C GLU A 120 7.50 -12.30 3.28
N PHE A 121 7.03 -11.06 3.26
CA PHE A 121 5.80 -10.67 3.95
C PHE A 121 4.55 -11.37 3.39
N VAL A 122 4.42 -11.43 2.06
CA VAL A 122 3.31 -12.11 1.38
C VAL A 122 3.35 -13.62 1.63
N LYS A 123 4.53 -14.26 1.56
CA LYS A 123 4.69 -15.68 1.86
C LYS A 123 4.24 -16.02 3.26
N ARG A 124 4.63 -15.21 4.27
CA ARG A 124 4.16 -15.38 5.64
C ARG A 124 2.64 -15.34 5.73
N ASN A 125 2.00 -14.39 5.07
CA ASN A 125 0.54 -14.26 5.06
C ASN A 125 -0.15 -15.43 4.35
N LEU A 126 0.41 -15.92 3.24
CA LEU A 126 -0.09 -17.12 2.56
C LEU A 126 0.00 -18.38 3.43
N LEU A 127 1.06 -18.52 4.22
CA LEU A 127 1.26 -19.66 5.11
C LEU A 127 0.40 -19.58 6.38
N GLN A 128 0.05 -18.38 6.85
CA GLN A 128 -0.84 -18.18 8.00
C GLN A 128 -2.34 -18.28 7.65
N GLY A 129 -2.69 -18.12 6.37
CA GLY A 129 -4.06 -18.26 5.86
C GLY A 129 -4.41 -19.67 5.36
N MET A 130 -3.51 -20.64 5.51
CA MET A 130 -3.73 -22.07 5.25
C MET A 130 -4.19 -22.81 6.51
#